data_AF-A0A3M1KSC0-F1
#
_entry.id   AF-A0A3M1KSC0-F1
#
_cell.length_a   1.000
_cell.length_b   1.000
_cell.length_c   1.000
_cell.angle_alpha   90.00
_cell.angle_beta   90.00
_cell.angle_gamma   90.00
#
_symmetry.space_group_name_H-M   'P 1'
#
loop_
_entity.id
_entity.type
_entity.pdbx_description
1 polymer ?
#
loop_
_entity_poly.entity_id
_entity_poly.type
_entity_poly.pdbx_seq_one_letter_code
_entity_poly.pdbx_strand_id
1 'polypeptide(L)'
;PDPDNDVATGWLQKNQVVLNWYPKIQAMKSLGVAGGDDEAAPNQAHLRAQHVACLDLDRLFFDLERYKAERGWHNLNLPRSGIAKLLADTTWYRLLIPESELAFDAFEKVHVWQEIASSLLRKYVERYYTFRKREWELPHLEYRDLDEEDPNFPCIVREDGPEYGYQILIEESREEIVEKLNELKAAIVAGDLRPFEFRGLKAIWFARHLYQPLMFLEGGVVEVSPAPLNKGERRFVEDLKAFCDANPGYFEDRELYLLRNLSRGRGVGFFEAGNFHPDFIIWQVTESQQHVTFVDPKGTRNVDLEDPKIGFYQTVKEIEERLKDPAVVLESFIVSNTPAHVMRKQWGIAKDEMLKRHIVFQEEDKDTYIGDVLRPGVP
;
A
#
# COMPACT_ATOMS: atom_id res chain seq x y z
N PRO A 1 -4.86 30.79 -2.22
CA PRO A 1 -6.01 29.88 -2.42
C PRO A 1 -7.19 30.41 -1.63
N ASP A 2 -8.32 30.66 -2.30
CA ASP A 2 -9.59 30.96 -1.65
C ASP A 2 -10.11 29.67 -1.01
N PRO A 3 -10.15 29.55 0.33
CA PRO A 3 -10.52 28.32 1.01
C PRO A 3 -11.97 27.88 0.73
N ASP A 4 -12.83 28.82 0.31
CA ASP A 4 -14.24 28.55 -0.02
C ASP A 4 -14.42 27.97 -1.44
N ASN A 5 -13.37 27.99 -2.28
CA ASN A 5 -13.36 27.49 -3.65
C ASN A 5 -12.15 26.56 -3.95
N ASP A 6 -11.53 26.00 -2.92
CA ASP A 6 -10.39 25.09 -3.08
C ASP A 6 -10.85 23.68 -3.47
N VAL A 7 -10.35 23.18 -4.59
CA VAL A 7 -10.58 21.81 -5.09
C VAL A 7 -10.20 20.77 -4.03
N ALA A 8 -9.17 21.05 -3.22
CA ALA A 8 -8.76 20.19 -2.12
C ALA A 8 -9.83 20.05 -1.04
N THR A 9 -10.52 21.14 -0.70
CA THR A 9 -11.64 21.15 0.27
C THR A 9 -12.80 20.30 -0.25
N GLY A 10 -13.16 20.45 -1.52
CA GLY A 10 -14.20 19.65 -2.15
C GLY A 10 -13.88 18.15 -2.21
N TRP A 11 -12.61 17.79 -2.44
CA TRP A 11 -12.16 16.40 -2.42
C TRP A 11 -12.23 15.79 -1.01
N LEU A 12 -11.83 16.53 0.03
CA LEU A 12 -11.88 16.08 1.43
C LEU A 12 -13.31 15.91 1.95
N GLN A 13 -14.25 16.73 1.49
CA GLN A 13 -15.67 16.59 1.83
C GLN A 13 -16.29 15.33 1.20
N LYS A 14 -15.85 14.96 -0.02
CA LYS A 14 -16.25 13.69 -0.65
C LYS A 14 -15.58 12.48 0.02
N ASN A 15 -14.33 12.64 0.48
CA ASN A 15 -13.52 11.59 1.09
C ASN A 15 -13.30 11.87 2.57
N GLN A 16 -14.39 11.79 3.35
CA GLN A 16 -14.39 12.16 4.77
C GLN A 16 -13.41 11.32 5.59
N VAL A 17 -12.78 11.96 6.58
CA VAL A 17 -11.93 11.28 7.57
C VAL A 17 -12.82 10.51 8.54
N VAL A 18 -12.67 9.19 8.58
CA VAL A 18 -13.35 8.34 9.57
C VAL A 18 -12.42 8.12 10.76
N LEU A 19 -12.92 8.42 11.96
CA LEU A 19 -12.26 8.13 13.22
C LEU A 19 -13.16 7.27 14.10
N ASN A 20 -12.75 6.03 14.34
CA ASN A 20 -13.44 5.12 15.25
C ASN A 20 -12.79 5.15 16.64
N TRP A 21 -13.53 5.64 17.63
CA TRP A 21 -13.05 5.78 19.02
C TRP A 21 -13.43 4.59 19.91
N TYR A 22 -14.33 3.71 19.46
CA TYR A 22 -14.78 2.55 20.25
C TYR A 22 -13.64 1.61 20.69
N PRO A 23 -12.67 1.24 19.83
CA PRO A 23 -11.56 0.37 20.26
C PRO A 23 -10.71 0.99 21.37
N LYS A 24 -10.54 2.33 21.34
CA LYS A 24 -9.76 3.03 22.36
C LYS A 24 -10.51 3.07 23.69
N ILE A 25 -11.82 3.28 23.67
CA ILE A 25 -12.69 3.18 24.86
C ILE A 25 -12.63 1.76 25.44
N GLN A 26 -12.74 0.73 24.58
CA GLN A 26 -12.66 -0.67 25.02
C GLN A 26 -11.30 -1.01 25.61
N ALA A 27 -10.20 -0.49 25.07
CA ALA A 27 -8.85 -0.68 25.63
C ALA A 27 -8.69 0.01 27.00
N MET A 28 -9.28 1.19 27.19
CA MET A 28 -9.29 1.87 28.49
C MET A 28 -10.18 1.14 29.51
N LYS A 29 -11.32 0.59 29.07
CA LYS A 29 -12.27 -0.15 29.93
C LYS A 29 -11.82 -1.57 30.26
N SER A 30 -11.04 -2.24 29.41
CA SER A 30 -10.58 -3.62 29.67
C SER A 30 -9.51 -3.75 30.76
N LEU A 31 -9.07 -2.64 31.36
CA LEU A 31 -8.39 -2.60 32.67
C LEU A 31 -9.35 -2.77 33.87
N GLY A 32 -10.66 -2.76 33.64
CA GLY A 32 -11.71 -2.98 34.64
C GLY A 32 -12.99 -3.50 33.98
N VAL A 33 -13.11 -4.82 33.90
CA VAL A 33 -14.27 -5.61 33.41
C VAL A 33 -14.28 -5.84 31.88
N ALA A 34 -14.29 -7.13 31.53
CA ALA A 34 -14.53 -7.64 30.19
C ALA A 34 -16.04 -7.80 29.94
N GLY A 35 -16.52 -7.37 28.78
CA GLY A 35 -17.80 -7.84 28.23
C GLY A 35 -18.63 -6.77 27.52
N GLY A 36 -19.05 -7.10 26.29
CA GLY A 36 -20.12 -6.41 25.56
C GLY A 36 -19.84 -6.29 24.06
N ASP A 37 -19.98 -7.39 23.31
CA ASP A 37 -20.27 -7.32 21.87
C ASP A 37 -21.71 -6.82 21.74
N ASP A 38 -21.89 -5.56 21.36
CA ASP A 38 -23.17 -5.06 20.88
C ASP A 38 -23.10 -4.91 19.36
N GLU A 39 -23.85 -5.76 18.66
CA GLU A 39 -24.17 -5.71 17.22
C GLU A 39 -25.06 -4.50 16.85
N ALA A 40 -24.82 -3.34 17.46
CA ALA A 40 -25.45 -2.08 17.07
C ALA A 40 -24.53 -1.31 16.13
N ALA A 41 -25.10 -0.70 15.09
CA ALA A 41 -24.35 0.23 14.24
C ALA A 41 -23.73 1.32 15.14
N PRO A 42 -22.42 1.59 15.03
CA PRO A 42 -21.73 2.50 15.93
C PRO A 42 -22.32 3.90 15.82
N ASN A 43 -22.58 4.53 16.96
CA ASN A 43 -23.09 5.90 17.00
C ASN A 43 -22.13 6.88 16.32
N GLN A 44 -22.67 7.73 15.45
CA GLN A 44 -21.93 8.81 14.79
C GLN A 44 -22.23 10.14 15.49
N ALA A 45 -21.19 10.90 15.83
CA ALA A 45 -21.32 12.21 16.45
C ALA A 45 -20.26 13.19 15.91
N HIS A 46 -20.30 14.44 16.39
CA HIS A 46 -19.41 15.52 15.95
C HIS A 46 -19.00 16.43 17.10
N LEU A 47 -17.80 17.02 17.01
CA LEU A 47 -17.36 18.07 17.92
C LEU A 47 -18.09 19.37 17.57
N ARG A 48 -19.12 19.71 18.35
CA ARG A 48 -19.80 21.01 18.29
C ARG A 48 -18.87 22.16 18.72
N ALA A 49 -19.22 23.39 18.33
CA ALA A 49 -18.49 24.61 18.70
C ALA A 49 -18.23 24.76 20.22
N GLN A 50 -19.17 24.30 21.05
CA GLN A 50 -19.03 24.30 22.51
C GLN A 50 -17.87 23.40 22.97
N HIS A 51 -17.66 22.23 22.34
CA HIS A 51 -16.52 21.37 22.65
C HIS A 51 -15.22 22.04 22.21
N VAL A 52 -15.20 22.63 21.01
CA VAL A 52 -14.01 23.30 20.46
C VAL A 52 -13.56 24.47 21.35
N ALA A 53 -14.51 25.18 21.97
CA ALA A 53 -14.23 26.25 22.92
C ALA A 53 -13.52 25.77 24.21
N CYS A 54 -13.67 24.49 24.57
CA CYS A 54 -13.00 23.89 25.72
C CYS A 54 -11.58 23.38 25.41
N LEU A 55 -11.17 23.34 24.13
CA LEU A 55 -9.90 22.76 23.73
C LEU A 55 -8.74 23.73 23.90
N ASP A 56 -7.56 23.17 24.20
CA ASP A 56 -6.31 23.90 24.17
C ASP A 56 -5.80 23.97 22.72
N LEU A 57 -6.14 25.08 22.04
CA LEU A 57 -5.76 25.33 20.65
C LEU A 57 -4.25 25.54 20.47
N ASP A 58 -3.56 26.04 21.49
CA ASP A 58 -2.09 26.17 21.46
C ASP A 58 -1.44 24.81 21.41
N ARG A 59 -1.88 23.91 22.30
CA ARG A 59 -1.39 22.54 22.33
C ARG A 59 -1.67 21.80 21.02
N LEU A 60 -2.87 21.94 20.44
CA LEU A 60 -3.18 21.35 19.13
C LEU A 60 -2.25 21.90 18.04
N PHE A 61 -2.00 23.20 18.03
CA PHE A 61 -1.12 23.83 17.07
C PHE A 61 0.31 23.28 17.16
N PHE A 62 0.89 23.24 18.36
CA PHE A 62 2.24 22.72 18.56
C PHE A 62 2.35 21.22 18.28
N ASP A 63 1.31 20.44 18.59
CA ASP A 63 1.25 19.03 18.25
C ASP A 63 1.27 18.80 16.73
N LEU A 64 0.61 19.67 15.95
CA LEU A 64 0.63 19.60 14.49
C LEU A 64 1.94 20.09 13.88
N GLU A 65 2.54 21.17 14.39
CA GLU A 65 3.86 21.62 13.91
C GLU A 65 4.93 20.56 14.16
N ARG A 66 4.89 19.88 15.31
CA ARG A 66 5.77 18.73 15.58
C ARG A 66 5.52 17.58 14.60
N TYR A 67 4.25 17.21 14.42
CA TYR A 67 3.84 16.13 13.50
C TYR A 67 4.31 16.38 12.05
N LYS A 68 4.24 17.63 11.61
CA LYS A 68 4.73 18.13 10.32
C LYS A 68 6.26 18.06 10.24
N ALA A 69 6.97 18.53 11.26
CA ALA A 69 8.43 18.52 11.32
C ALA A 69 9.00 17.10 11.28
N GLU A 70 8.42 16.16 12.04
CA GLU A 70 8.80 14.74 12.04
C GLU A 70 8.69 14.08 10.66
N ARG A 71 7.84 14.62 9.78
CA ARG A 71 7.62 14.12 8.40
C ARG A 71 8.34 14.93 7.33
N GLY A 72 9.12 15.95 7.72
CA GLY A 72 9.82 16.81 6.78
C GLY A 72 8.91 17.70 5.91
N TRP A 73 7.66 17.94 6.33
CA TRP A 73 6.68 18.73 5.57
C TRP A 73 6.89 20.24 5.74
N HIS A 74 8.11 20.71 5.50
CA HIS A 74 8.49 22.11 5.72
C HIS A 74 7.72 23.11 4.83
N ASN A 75 7.17 22.63 3.71
CA ASN A 75 6.35 23.39 2.76
C ASN A 75 4.86 23.51 3.15
N LEU A 76 4.41 22.88 4.25
CA LEU A 76 3.04 23.02 4.76
C LEU A 76 2.94 24.18 5.75
N ASN A 77 2.02 25.13 5.53
CA ASN A 77 1.76 26.22 6.46
C ASN A 77 0.47 25.99 7.25
N LEU A 78 0.54 26.08 8.58
CA LEU A 78 -0.58 25.85 9.48
C LEU A 78 -0.98 27.18 10.16
N PRO A 79 -2.10 27.81 9.77
CA PRO A 79 -2.58 28.99 10.47
C PRO A 79 -3.24 28.58 11.79
N ARG A 80 -2.76 29.11 12.92
CA ARG A 80 -3.36 28.86 14.24
C ARG A 80 -4.87 29.18 14.29
N SER A 81 -5.29 30.26 13.63
CA SER A 81 -6.70 30.66 13.53
C SER A 81 -7.57 29.69 12.72
N GLY A 82 -6.96 28.83 11.89
CA GLY A 82 -7.66 27.83 11.09
C GLY A 82 -8.10 26.60 11.87
N ILE A 83 -7.42 26.25 12.98
CA ILE A 83 -7.68 25.01 13.73
C ILE A 83 -9.10 24.97 14.28
N ALA A 84 -9.53 26.05 14.95
CA ALA A 84 -10.87 26.13 15.53
C ALA A 84 -11.97 26.08 14.46
N LYS A 85 -11.76 26.78 13.33
CA LYS A 85 -12.70 26.78 12.21
C LYS A 85 -12.82 25.39 11.58
N LEU A 86 -11.70 24.73 11.37
CA LEU A 86 -11.65 23.39 10.77
C LEU A 86 -12.34 22.34 11.65
N LEU A 87 -12.10 22.36 12.98
CA LEU A 87 -12.77 21.42 13.89
C LEU A 87 -14.29 21.65 13.98
N ALA A 88 -14.73 22.90 13.83
CA ALA A 88 -16.15 23.26 13.82
C ALA A 88 -16.86 22.84 12.53
N ASP A 89 -16.13 22.69 11.42
CA ASP A 89 -16.65 22.17 10.17
C ASP A 89 -16.79 20.64 10.25
N THR A 90 -18.03 20.16 10.17
CA THR A 90 -18.36 18.73 10.26
C THR A 90 -18.41 18.02 8.91
N THR A 91 -18.21 18.76 7.81
CA THR A 91 -18.37 18.23 6.45
C THR A 91 -17.22 17.32 6.02
N TRP A 92 -16.06 17.36 6.69
CA TRP A 92 -14.87 16.61 6.29
C TRP A 92 -14.59 15.37 7.13
N TYR A 93 -15.35 15.09 8.21
CA TYR A 93 -15.10 13.93 9.08
C TYR A 93 -16.35 13.25 9.62
N ARG A 94 -16.20 11.96 9.95
CA ARG A 94 -17.15 11.15 10.73
C ARG A 94 -16.45 10.61 11.96
N LEU A 95 -16.97 10.95 13.14
CA LEU A 95 -16.49 10.43 14.41
C LEU A 95 -17.48 9.37 14.92
N LEU A 96 -16.99 8.13 15.04
CA LEU A 96 -17.74 7.03 15.63
C LEU A 96 -17.38 6.94 17.11
N ILE A 97 -18.31 7.36 17.97
CA ILE A 97 -18.12 7.46 19.41
C ILE A 97 -19.46 7.36 20.14
N PRO A 98 -19.53 6.77 21.35
CA PRO A 98 -20.72 6.87 22.18
C PRO A 98 -21.08 8.33 22.49
N GLU A 99 -22.37 8.67 22.43
CA GLU A 99 -22.83 10.03 22.72
C GLU A 99 -22.48 10.47 24.15
N SER A 100 -22.42 9.52 25.08
CA SER A 100 -22.01 9.77 26.47
C SER A 100 -20.62 10.40 26.57
N GLU A 101 -19.67 10.06 25.69
CA GLU A 101 -18.30 10.61 25.75
C GLU A 101 -18.22 12.07 25.32
N LEU A 102 -19.24 12.58 24.62
CA LEU A 102 -19.35 13.99 24.23
C LEU A 102 -20.31 14.78 25.14
N ALA A 103 -20.81 14.17 26.22
CA ALA A 103 -21.65 14.88 27.18
C ALA A 103 -20.84 15.87 28.03
N PHE A 104 -21.43 17.02 28.34
CA PHE A 104 -20.88 18.05 29.23
C PHE A 104 -21.19 17.75 30.71
N ASP A 105 -20.86 16.54 31.15
CA ASP A 105 -21.13 16.03 32.51
C ASP A 105 -19.86 15.86 33.36
N ALA A 106 -18.67 15.86 32.75
CA ALA A 106 -17.39 15.64 33.42
C ALA A 106 -16.25 16.44 32.76
N PHE A 107 -15.36 17.04 33.56
CA PHE A 107 -14.25 17.85 33.05
C PHE A 107 -13.14 17.00 32.43
N GLU A 108 -12.98 15.75 32.90
CA GLU A 108 -12.00 14.80 32.35
C GLU A 108 -12.24 14.51 30.87
N LYS A 109 -13.49 14.64 30.39
CA LYS A 109 -13.85 14.46 28.98
C LYS A 109 -13.22 15.49 28.06
N VAL A 110 -12.86 16.68 28.56
CA VAL A 110 -12.10 17.67 27.79
C VAL A 110 -10.77 17.06 27.29
N HIS A 111 -10.13 16.20 28.08
CA HIS A 111 -8.92 15.51 27.65
C HIS A 111 -9.21 14.53 26.50
N VAL A 112 -10.32 13.80 26.57
CA VAL A 112 -10.77 12.91 25.48
C VAL A 112 -11.04 13.72 24.21
N TRP A 113 -11.74 14.85 24.32
CA TRP A 113 -12.02 15.73 23.18
C TRP A 113 -10.73 16.30 22.57
N GLN A 114 -9.74 16.63 23.41
CA GLN A 114 -8.42 17.08 22.96
C GLN A 114 -7.70 15.98 22.15
N GLU A 115 -7.71 14.73 22.60
CA GLU A 115 -7.08 13.63 21.87
C GLU A 115 -7.81 13.32 20.56
N ILE A 116 -9.14 13.37 20.56
CA ILE A 116 -9.97 13.21 19.36
C ILE A 116 -9.64 14.30 18.35
N ALA A 117 -9.65 15.57 18.77
CA ALA A 117 -9.30 16.70 17.93
C ALA A 117 -7.89 16.58 17.34
N SER A 118 -6.90 16.20 18.17
CA SER A 118 -5.52 15.96 17.71
C SER A 118 -5.46 14.85 16.65
N SER A 119 -6.16 13.74 16.87
CA SER A 119 -6.21 12.62 15.93
C SER A 119 -6.89 12.99 14.61
N LEU A 120 -8.01 13.71 14.67
CA LEU A 120 -8.74 14.20 13.50
C LEU A 120 -7.87 15.16 12.68
N LEU A 121 -7.23 16.13 13.33
CA LEU A 121 -6.39 17.13 12.66
C LEU A 121 -5.15 16.50 12.02
N ARG A 122 -4.50 15.53 12.67
CA ARG A 122 -3.36 14.79 12.08
C ARG A 122 -3.77 14.05 10.81
N LYS A 123 -4.91 13.34 10.85
CA LYS A 123 -5.47 12.65 9.68
C LYS A 123 -5.84 13.64 8.56
N TYR A 124 -6.41 14.80 8.91
CA TYR A 124 -6.70 15.85 7.94
C TYR A 124 -5.44 16.36 7.24
N VAL A 125 -4.45 16.78 8.02
CA VAL A 125 -3.19 17.36 7.52
C VAL A 125 -2.48 16.36 6.61
N GLU A 126 -2.44 15.08 6.98
CA GLU A 126 -1.88 14.02 6.16
C GLU A 126 -2.61 13.84 4.82
N ARG A 127 -3.96 13.82 4.82
CA ARG A 127 -4.74 13.72 3.58
C ARG A 127 -4.58 14.95 2.70
N TYR A 128 -4.68 16.15 3.29
CA TYR A 128 -4.53 17.41 2.56
C TYR A 128 -3.13 17.53 1.92
N TYR A 129 -2.09 17.21 2.68
CA TYR A 129 -0.71 17.23 2.16
C TYR A 129 -0.54 16.25 1.01
N THR A 130 -0.99 15.00 1.19
CA THR A 130 -0.93 13.97 0.15
C THR A 130 -1.67 14.38 -1.12
N PHE A 131 -2.85 14.98 -0.98
CA PHE A 131 -3.63 15.49 -2.12
C PHE A 131 -2.89 16.59 -2.88
N ARG A 132 -2.36 17.61 -2.18
CA ARG A 132 -1.64 18.73 -2.82
C ARG A 132 -0.32 18.28 -3.43
N LYS A 133 0.35 17.33 -2.78
CA LYS A 133 1.55 16.68 -3.31
C LYS A 133 1.22 15.93 -4.60
N ARG A 134 0.13 15.16 -4.62
CA ARG A 134 -0.40 14.50 -5.84
C ARG A 134 -0.62 15.50 -6.98
N GLU A 135 -1.36 16.58 -6.73
CA GLU A 135 -1.62 17.60 -7.77
C GLU A 135 -0.34 18.17 -8.38
N TRP A 136 0.72 18.29 -7.58
CA TRP A 136 2.01 18.80 -8.03
C TRP A 136 2.87 17.74 -8.73
N GLU A 137 2.95 16.50 -8.22
CA GLU A 137 3.78 15.44 -8.81
C GLU A 137 3.22 14.93 -10.13
N LEU A 138 1.89 14.89 -10.25
CA LEU A 138 1.19 14.29 -11.37
C LEU A 138 1.63 14.80 -12.75
N PRO A 139 1.74 16.12 -13.00
CA PRO A 139 2.21 16.65 -14.28
C PRO A 139 3.68 16.34 -14.59
N HIS A 140 4.46 15.89 -13.60
CA HIS A 140 5.89 15.63 -13.71
C HIS A 140 6.21 14.13 -13.79
N LEU A 141 5.19 13.27 -13.94
CA LEU A 141 5.43 11.86 -14.23
C LEU A 141 6.01 11.71 -15.63
N GLU A 142 7.14 11.01 -15.71
CA GLU A 142 7.87 10.75 -16.96
C GLU A 142 7.82 9.26 -17.28
N TYR A 143 7.53 8.94 -18.54
CA TYR A 143 7.78 7.61 -19.08
C TYR A 143 9.28 7.46 -19.31
N ARG A 144 9.89 6.40 -18.75
CA ARG A 144 11.31 6.10 -18.89
C ARG A 144 11.50 4.66 -19.32
N ASP A 145 12.48 4.46 -20.18
CA ASP A 145 12.92 3.13 -20.55
C ASP A 145 13.71 2.50 -19.40
N LEU A 146 13.56 1.18 -19.24
CA LEU A 146 14.31 0.39 -18.28
C LEU A 146 15.64 -0.04 -18.92
N ASP A 147 16.76 0.30 -18.30
CA ASP A 147 18.10 -0.10 -18.75
C ASP A 147 18.75 -1.11 -17.78
N GLU A 148 19.92 -1.63 -18.15
CA GLU A 148 20.67 -2.62 -17.35
C GLU A 148 21.16 -2.07 -16.00
N GLU A 149 21.22 -0.74 -15.84
CA GLU A 149 21.68 -0.05 -14.65
C GLU A 149 20.52 0.51 -13.81
N ASP A 150 19.29 0.05 -14.08
CA ASP A 150 18.11 0.58 -13.42
C ASP A 150 18.16 0.31 -11.89
N PRO A 151 17.93 1.33 -11.05
CA PRO A 151 17.97 1.18 -9.60
C PRO A 151 16.94 0.17 -9.05
N ASN A 152 15.91 -0.17 -9.83
CA ASN A 152 14.90 -1.17 -9.49
C ASN A 152 15.43 -2.61 -9.53
N PHE A 153 16.64 -2.82 -10.04
CA PHE A 153 17.34 -4.10 -9.90
C PHE A 153 18.01 -4.24 -8.54
N PRO A 154 18.17 -5.48 -8.02
CA PRO A 154 18.81 -5.69 -6.74
C PRO A 154 20.23 -5.15 -6.76
N CYS A 155 20.47 -4.08 -6.02
CA CYS A 155 21.80 -3.49 -5.88
C CYS A 155 22.08 -3.04 -4.45
N ILE A 156 23.37 -3.01 -4.11
CA ILE A 156 23.91 -2.48 -2.85
C ILE A 156 24.76 -1.27 -3.21
N VAL A 157 24.45 -0.12 -2.62
CA VAL A 157 25.25 1.09 -2.82
C VAL A 157 26.51 0.97 -1.95
N ARG A 158 27.69 0.95 -2.59
CA ARG A 158 29.00 1.04 -1.93
C ARG A 158 29.67 2.37 -2.26
N GLU A 159 30.77 2.67 -1.57
CA GLU A 159 31.58 3.89 -1.82
C GLU A 159 32.07 3.97 -3.28
N ASP A 160 32.38 2.83 -3.89
CA ASP A 160 32.90 2.73 -5.26
C ASP A 160 31.80 2.63 -6.34
N GLY A 161 30.52 2.66 -5.97
CA GLY A 161 29.37 2.53 -6.87
C GLY A 161 28.38 1.43 -6.49
N PRO A 162 27.28 1.25 -7.26
CA PRO A 162 26.31 0.19 -7.02
C PRO A 162 26.86 -1.18 -7.44
N GLU A 163 26.77 -2.16 -6.54
CA GLU A 163 27.05 -3.57 -6.83
C GLU A 163 25.70 -4.30 -7.00
N TYR A 164 25.46 -4.88 -8.19
CA TYR A 164 24.24 -5.63 -8.45
C TYR A 164 24.29 -7.03 -7.83
N GLY A 165 23.26 -7.37 -7.06
CA GLY A 165 23.12 -8.64 -6.38
C GLY A 165 22.45 -8.51 -5.01
N TYR A 166 22.45 -9.64 -4.29
CA TYR A 166 21.93 -9.73 -2.93
C TYR A 166 23.08 -9.72 -1.93
N GLN A 167 22.94 -8.92 -0.87
CA GLN A 167 23.72 -9.06 0.35
C GLN A 167 23.06 -10.09 1.24
N ILE A 168 23.83 -11.05 1.74
CA ILE A 168 23.36 -11.98 2.77
C ILE A 168 24.30 -11.87 3.96
N LEU A 169 23.78 -11.33 5.07
CA LEU A 169 24.49 -11.23 6.34
C LEU A 169 24.22 -12.50 7.17
N ILE A 170 25.29 -13.08 7.68
CA ILE A 170 25.30 -14.38 8.35
C ILE A 170 26.23 -14.28 9.56
N GLU A 171 25.87 -14.93 10.65
CA GLU A 171 26.78 -15.13 11.78
C GLU A 171 27.95 -16.02 11.36
N GLU A 172 29.19 -15.60 11.67
CA GLU A 172 30.43 -16.29 11.29
C GLU A 172 30.48 -17.77 11.75
N SER A 173 29.80 -18.10 12.85
CA SER A 173 29.72 -19.46 13.40
C SER A 173 28.91 -20.45 12.55
N ARG A 174 28.28 -20.00 11.45
CA ARG A 174 27.36 -20.80 10.63
C ARG A 174 27.99 -21.23 9.31
N GLU A 175 29.08 -21.99 9.40
CA GLU A 175 29.88 -22.47 8.26
C GLU A 175 29.04 -23.20 7.19
N GLU A 176 28.07 -24.04 7.60
CA GLU A 176 27.18 -24.77 6.68
C GLU A 176 26.38 -23.82 5.76
N ILE A 177 25.96 -22.65 6.26
CA ILE A 177 25.22 -21.66 5.46
C ILE A 177 26.14 -21.03 4.41
N VAL A 178 27.38 -20.73 4.80
CA VAL A 178 28.39 -20.17 3.89
C VAL A 178 28.70 -21.13 2.75
N GLU A 179 28.88 -22.42 3.05
CA GLU A 179 29.07 -23.46 2.03
C GLU A 179 27.91 -23.51 1.04
N LYS A 180 26.65 -23.55 1.53
CA LYS A 180 25.47 -23.59 0.66
C LYS A 180 25.27 -22.34 -0.18
N LEU A 181 25.62 -21.16 0.32
CA LEU A 181 25.55 -19.94 -0.48
C LEU A 181 26.66 -19.89 -1.54
N ASN A 182 27.84 -20.43 -1.25
CA ASN A 182 28.90 -20.57 -2.23
C ASN A 182 28.51 -21.57 -3.34
N GLU A 183 27.84 -22.68 -3.00
CA GLU A 183 27.24 -23.59 -3.99
C GLU A 183 26.23 -22.87 -4.88
N LEU A 184 25.31 -22.09 -4.29
CA LEU A 184 24.32 -21.30 -5.05
C LEU A 184 25.00 -20.28 -5.98
N LYS A 185 26.01 -19.56 -5.49
CA LYS A 185 26.78 -18.61 -6.29
C LYS A 185 27.48 -19.29 -7.46
N ALA A 186 28.11 -20.44 -7.23
CA ALA A 186 28.75 -21.22 -8.28
C ALA A 186 27.74 -21.73 -9.32
N ALA A 187 26.56 -22.18 -8.88
CA ALA A 187 25.48 -22.60 -9.76
C ALA A 187 24.96 -21.46 -10.65
N ILE A 188 24.81 -20.25 -10.10
CA ILE A 188 24.44 -19.04 -10.88
C ILE A 188 25.48 -18.76 -11.97
N VAL A 189 26.77 -18.73 -11.61
CA VAL A 189 27.87 -18.46 -12.56
C VAL A 189 27.95 -19.54 -13.65
N ALA A 190 27.67 -20.79 -13.30
CA ALA A 190 27.64 -21.91 -14.23
C ALA A 190 26.36 -21.97 -15.09
N GLY A 191 25.32 -21.17 -14.77
CA GLY A 191 24.01 -21.24 -15.41
C GLY A 191 23.18 -22.47 -15.01
N ASP A 192 23.54 -23.18 -13.94
CA ASP A 192 22.82 -24.35 -13.43
C ASP A 192 21.68 -23.92 -12.49
N LEU A 193 20.59 -23.43 -13.07
CA LEU A 193 19.46 -22.80 -12.37
C LEU A 193 18.49 -23.83 -11.75
N ARG A 194 19.01 -24.75 -10.94
CA ARG A 194 18.20 -25.77 -10.26
C ARG A 194 17.51 -25.22 -9.02
N PRO A 195 16.34 -25.78 -8.62
CA PRO A 195 15.69 -25.42 -7.37
C PRO A 195 16.68 -25.48 -6.20
N PHE A 196 16.81 -24.36 -5.48
CA PHE A 196 17.66 -24.26 -4.30
C PHE A 196 16.77 -23.94 -3.10
N GLU A 197 16.87 -24.77 -2.07
CA GLU A 197 16.19 -24.57 -0.80
C GLU A 197 17.08 -25.04 0.35
N PHE A 198 17.31 -24.17 1.32
CA PHE A 198 18.12 -24.49 2.49
C PHE A 198 17.70 -23.65 3.69
N ARG A 199 17.30 -24.30 4.79
CA ARG A 199 16.88 -23.66 6.05
C ARG A 199 15.91 -22.48 5.86
N GLY A 200 14.94 -22.64 4.96
CA GLY A 200 13.93 -21.64 4.63
C GLY A 200 14.38 -20.56 3.63
N LEU A 201 15.67 -20.50 3.26
CA LEU A 201 16.14 -19.71 2.13
C LEU A 201 15.83 -20.47 0.84
N LYS A 202 15.13 -19.83 -0.10
CA LYS A 202 14.78 -20.41 -1.39
C LYS A 202 15.14 -19.47 -2.53
N ALA A 203 15.75 -20.01 -3.58
CA ALA A 203 15.97 -19.29 -4.83
C ALA A 203 14.91 -19.72 -5.85
N ILE A 204 14.16 -18.75 -6.37
CA ILE A 204 13.08 -18.97 -7.33
C ILE A 204 13.56 -18.51 -8.70
N TRP A 205 13.57 -19.45 -9.64
CA TRP A 205 13.95 -19.23 -11.03
C TRP A 205 12.69 -19.08 -11.87
N PHE A 206 12.56 -17.91 -12.50
CA PHE A 206 11.50 -17.62 -13.46
C PHE A 206 12.10 -16.89 -14.65
N ALA A 207 12.22 -17.60 -15.79
CA ALA A 207 12.93 -17.10 -16.97
C ALA A 207 12.33 -15.82 -17.58
N ARG A 208 11.03 -15.58 -17.32
CA ARG A 208 10.32 -14.37 -17.74
C ARG A 208 10.49 -13.20 -16.75
N HIS A 209 11.20 -13.39 -15.65
CA HIS A 209 11.52 -12.31 -14.73
C HIS A 209 12.82 -11.60 -15.16
N LEU A 210 12.88 -10.27 -15.07
CA LEU A 210 13.99 -9.47 -15.61
C LEU A 210 15.34 -9.69 -14.92
N TYR A 211 15.35 -10.25 -13.72
CA TYR A 211 16.56 -10.69 -13.03
C TYR A 211 16.36 -12.03 -12.30
N GLN A 212 17.41 -12.77 -12.01
CA GLN A 212 17.28 -14.04 -11.31
C GLN A 212 18.51 -14.37 -10.46
N PRO A 213 18.35 -15.08 -9.33
CA PRO A 213 17.09 -15.60 -8.78
C PRO A 213 16.26 -14.53 -8.05
N LEU A 214 14.97 -14.81 -7.86
CA LEU A 214 14.17 -14.17 -6.83
C LEU A 214 14.37 -14.90 -5.49
N MET A 215 14.76 -14.17 -4.45
CA MET A 215 15.04 -14.74 -3.13
C MET A 215 13.80 -14.75 -2.24
N PHE A 216 13.50 -15.88 -1.60
CA PHE A 216 12.50 -16.01 -0.54
C PHE A 216 13.20 -16.49 0.74
N LEU A 217 12.73 -16.00 1.89
CA LEU A 217 13.24 -16.42 3.19
C LEU A 217 12.09 -16.71 4.16
N GLU A 218 12.04 -17.94 4.65
CA GLU A 218 11.16 -18.36 5.74
C GLU A 218 11.98 -18.60 7.01
N GLY A 219 11.79 -17.73 8.00
CA GLY A 219 12.56 -17.76 9.25
C GLY A 219 13.81 -16.88 9.19
N GLY A 220 14.07 -16.12 10.25
CA GLY A 220 15.14 -15.11 10.33
C GLY A 220 16.53 -15.68 10.58
N VAL A 221 16.92 -16.72 9.85
CA VAL A 221 18.23 -17.37 10.01
C VAL A 221 19.36 -16.52 9.41
N VAL A 222 19.05 -15.72 8.39
CA VAL A 222 19.98 -14.79 7.72
C VAL A 222 19.26 -13.48 7.43
N GLU A 223 20.02 -12.40 7.25
CA GLU A 223 19.46 -11.12 6.80
C GLU A 223 19.83 -10.91 5.32
N VAL A 224 18.83 -10.64 4.47
CA VAL A 224 19.00 -10.51 3.02
C VAL A 224 18.61 -9.10 2.58
N SER A 225 19.47 -8.46 1.79
CA SER A 225 19.25 -7.12 1.22
C SER A 225 19.48 -7.12 -0.30
N PRO A 226 18.57 -6.59 -1.13
CA PRO A 226 17.24 -6.11 -0.79
C PRO A 226 16.34 -7.19 -0.18
N ALA A 227 15.27 -6.78 0.51
CA ALA A 227 14.40 -7.68 1.26
C ALA A 227 13.89 -8.84 0.38
N PRO A 228 13.90 -10.09 0.85
CA PRO A 228 13.40 -11.23 0.10
C PRO A 228 11.87 -11.19 -0.05
N LEU A 229 11.32 -12.05 -0.90
CA LEU A 229 9.87 -12.18 -1.08
C LEU A 229 9.19 -12.62 0.21
N ASN A 230 7.99 -12.08 0.45
CA ASN A 230 7.09 -12.60 1.48
C ASN A 230 6.31 -13.84 0.99
N LYS A 231 5.49 -14.47 1.85
CA LYS A 231 4.73 -15.69 1.51
C LYS A 231 3.73 -15.49 0.36
N GLY A 232 3.04 -14.35 0.35
CA GLY A 232 2.08 -14.00 -0.70
C GLY A 232 2.76 -13.66 -2.03
N GLU A 233 3.83 -12.86 -1.96
CA GLU A 233 4.67 -12.53 -3.11
C GLU A 233 5.28 -13.81 -3.74
N ARG A 234 5.84 -14.72 -2.93
CA ARG A 234 6.34 -16.02 -3.41
C ARG A 234 5.25 -16.80 -4.13
N ARG A 235 4.09 -16.95 -3.49
CA ARG A 235 2.97 -17.71 -4.05
C ARG A 235 2.53 -17.13 -5.39
N PHE A 236 2.48 -15.80 -5.50
CA PHE A 236 2.14 -15.12 -6.74
C PHE A 236 3.12 -15.46 -7.88
N VAL A 237 4.43 -15.39 -7.61
CA VAL A 237 5.45 -15.73 -8.60
C VAL A 237 5.36 -17.21 -9.02
N GLU A 238 5.15 -18.11 -8.06
CA GLU A 238 5.01 -19.55 -8.34
C GLU A 238 3.75 -19.86 -9.15
N ASP A 239 2.61 -19.23 -8.83
CA ASP A 239 1.35 -19.40 -9.57
C ASP A 239 1.44 -18.82 -10.98
N LEU A 240 2.05 -17.63 -11.15
CA LEU A 240 2.27 -17.03 -12.47
C LEU A 240 3.19 -17.90 -13.33
N LYS A 241 4.26 -18.44 -12.75
CA LYS A 241 5.15 -19.39 -13.43
C LYS A 241 4.38 -20.64 -13.87
N ALA A 242 3.61 -21.24 -12.96
CA ALA A 242 2.81 -22.43 -13.26
C ALA A 242 1.77 -22.16 -14.37
N PHE A 243 1.15 -20.98 -14.37
CA PHE A 243 0.24 -20.56 -15.43
C PHE A 243 0.95 -20.46 -16.78
N CYS A 244 2.16 -19.89 -16.82
CA CYS A 244 2.96 -19.80 -18.03
C CYS A 244 3.31 -21.19 -18.59
N ASP A 245 3.71 -22.11 -17.71
CA ASP A 245 4.09 -23.47 -18.09
C ASP A 245 2.88 -24.29 -18.58
N ALA A 246 1.70 -24.06 -18.01
CA ALA A 246 0.47 -24.76 -18.35
C ALA A 246 -0.24 -24.22 -19.61
N ASN A 247 0.02 -22.97 -19.99
CA ASN A 247 -0.69 -22.28 -21.09
C ASN A 247 0.27 -21.74 -22.17
N PRO A 248 1.14 -22.56 -22.79
CA PRO A 248 2.10 -22.07 -23.78
C PRO A 248 1.42 -21.38 -24.98
N GLY A 249 0.23 -21.86 -25.38
CA GLY A 249 -0.56 -21.28 -26.46
C GLY A 249 -1.02 -19.84 -26.20
N TYR A 250 -1.17 -19.44 -24.93
CA TYR A 250 -1.47 -18.03 -24.59
C TYR A 250 -0.27 -17.12 -24.87
N PHE A 251 0.95 -17.65 -24.96
CA PHE A 251 2.19 -16.87 -25.13
C PHE A 251 2.82 -17.02 -26.52
N GLU A 252 2.08 -17.48 -27.52
CA GLU A 252 2.58 -17.64 -28.90
C GLU A 252 2.76 -16.30 -29.61
N ASP A 253 1.86 -15.35 -29.36
CA ASP A 253 1.80 -14.02 -30.00
C ASP A 253 2.18 -12.88 -29.05
N ARG A 254 2.62 -13.22 -27.84
CA ARG A 254 2.92 -12.26 -26.79
C ARG A 254 4.09 -12.67 -25.92
N GLU A 255 4.93 -11.70 -25.63
CA GLU A 255 5.98 -11.81 -24.63
C GLU A 255 5.43 -11.39 -23.28
N LEU A 256 5.93 -12.01 -22.21
CA LEU A 256 5.58 -11.64 -20.84
C LEU A 256 6.86 -11.48 -20.06
N TYR A 257 6.98 -10.33 -19.41
CA TYR A 257 8.05 -9.99 -18.49
C TYR A 257 7.47 -9.68 -17.11
N LEU A 258 8.15 -10.14 -16.07
CA LEU A 258 7.83 -9.80 -14.69
C LEU A 258 8.99 -9.01 -14.10
N LEU A 259 8.67 -7.92 -13.41
CA LEU A 259 9.60 -7.17 -12.60
C LEU A 259 9.07 -7.06 -11.18
N ARG A 260 9.80 -7.63 -10.22
CA ARG A 260 9.59 -7.30 -8.81
C ARG A 260 10.11 -5.89 -8.56
N ASN A 261 9.21 -5.04 -8.08
CA ASN A 261 9.44 -3.62 -7.89
C ASN A 261 10.04 -3.36 -6.49
N LEU A 262 11.30 -2.92 -6.45
CA LEU A 262 12.01 -2.53 -5.24
C LEU A 262 11.54 -1.12 -4.80
N SER A 263 10.42 -1.09 -4.08
CA SER A 263 9.84 0.14 -3.55
C SER A 263 10.78 0.91 -2.59
N ARG A 264 10.46 2.21 -2.37
CA ARG A 264 11.21 3.20 -1.56
C ARG A 264 12.50 3.73 -2.22
N GLY A 265 12.30 4.59 -3.22
CA GLY A 265 13.35 5.46 -3.79
C GLY A 265 14.11 4.87 -4.99
N ARG A 266 13.79 3.63 -5.39
CA ARG A 266 14.45 2.91 -6.49
C ARG A 266 13.50 2.35 -7.55
N GLY A 267 12.32 1.88 -7.16
CA GLY A 267 11.30 1.36 -8.07
C GLY A 267 10.18 2.36 -8.43
N VAL A 268 9.23 1.86 -9.22
CA VAL A 268 8.03 2.59 -9.66
C VAL A 268 7.07 2.75 -8.48
N GLY A 269 6.66 3.99 -8.20
CA GLY A 269 5.75 4.30 -7.10
C GLY A 269 4.66 5.26 -7.55
N PHE A 270 3.44 4.99 -7.11
CA PHE A 270 2.28 5.84 -7.32
C PHE A 270 1.94 6.54 -6.02
N PHE A 271 2.48 7.73 -5.85
CA PHE A 271 2.22 8.57 -4.68
C PHE A 271 0.74 8.96 -4.56
N GLU A 272 0.00 8.90 -5.68
CA GLU A 272 -1.43 9.17 -5.80
C GLU A 272 -2.32 8.28 -4.93
N ALA A 273 -1.89 7.05 -4.63
CA ALA A 273 -2.66 6.07 -3.88
C ALA A 273 -2.11 5.84 -2.45
N GLY A 274 -1.75 6.92 -1.76
CA GLY A 274 -1.28 6.85 -0.38
C GLY A 274 0.08 6.17 -0.25
N ASN A 275 1.01 6.54 -1.14
CA ASN A 275 2.33 5.89 -1.26
C ASN A 275 2.16 4.41 -1.66
N PHE A 276 1.40 4.17 -2.73
CA PHE A 276 1.23 2.84 -3.31
C PHE A 276 2.48 2.50 -4.12
N HIS A 277 3.12 1.40 -3.75
CA HIS A 277 4.22 0.84 -4.52
C HIS A 277 3.80 -0.61 -4.78
N PRO A 278 3.34 -0.95 -6.00
CA PRO A 278 2.97 -2.32 -6.32
C PRO A 278 4.21 -3.19 -6.15
N ASP A 279 4.05 -4.42 -5.66
CA ASP A 279 5.19 -5.34 -5.46
C ASP A 279 5.73 -5.88 -6.79
N PHE A 280 4.86 -5.97 -7.81
CA PHE A 280 5.21 -6.47 -9.13
C PHE A 280 4.64 -5.61 -10.26
N ILE A 281 5.36 -5.63 -11.38
CA ILE A 281 4.93 -5.09 -12.67
C ILE A 281 4.98 -6.25 -13.66
N ILE A 282 3.84 -6.60 -14.23
CA ILE A 282 3.76 -7.51 -15.38
C ILE A 282 3.73 -6.65 -16.63
N TRP A 283 4.58 -6.98 -17.60
CA TRP A 283 4.62 -6.34 -18.90
C TRP A 283 4.37 -7.38 -19.98
N GLN A 284 3.22 -7.31 -20.62
CA GLN A 284 2.88 -8.13 -21.77
C GLN A 284 3.06 -7.31 -23.05
N VAL A 285 3.85 -7.83 -23.99
CA VAL A 285 4.15 -7.16 -25.25
C VAL A 285 3.60 -7.98 -26.39
N THR A 286 2.81 -7.33 -27.25
CA THR A 286 2.33 -7.87 -28.53
C THR A 286 2.87 -6.98 -29.65
N GLU A 287 2.66 -7.36 -30.92
CA GLU A 287 3.11 -6.56 -32.07
C GLU A 287 2.55 -5.12 -32.09
N SER A 288 1.38 -4.90 -31.48
CA SER A 288 0.65 -3.62 -31.58
C SER A 288 0.42 -2.91 -30.25
N GLN A 289 0.54 -3.63 -29.13
CA GLN A 289 0.21 -3.11 -27.81
C GLN A 289 1.11 -3.67 -26.71
N GLN A 290 1.30 -2.84 -25.68
CA GLN A 290 1.92 -3.16 -24.42
C GLN A 290 0.89 -3.06 -23.30
N HIS A 291 0.78 -4.10 -22.50
CA HIS A 291 -0.11 -4.16 -21.34
C HIS A 291 0.75 -4.22 -20.08
N VAL A 292 0.72 -3.16 -19.28
CA VAL A 292 1.48 -3.01 -18.04
C VAL A 292 0.52 -3.15 -16.87
N THR A 293 0.65 -4.24 -16.11
CA THR A 293 -0.23 -4.54 -14.97
C THR A 293 0.55 -4.43 -13.67
N PHE A 294 0.15 -3.51 -12.80
CA PHE A 294 0.70 -3.31 -11.46
C PHE A 294 0.00 -4.23 -10.44
N VAL A 295 0.74 -5.14 -9.81
CA VAL A 295 0.18 -6.16 -8.93
C VAL A 295 0.73 -6.02 -7.50
N ASP A 296 -0.16 -6.02 -6.50
CA ASP A 296 0.17 -5.89 -5.07
C ASP A 296 -0.41 -7.08 -4.26
N PRO A 297 0.34 -8.19 -4.07
CA PRO A 297 -0.07 -9.32 -3.25
C PRO A 297 0.01 -9.03 -1.75
N LYS A 298 -1.13 -8.87 -1.08
CA LYS A 298 -1.15 -8.39 0.32
C LYS A 298 -2.31 -8.87 1.17
N GLY A 299 -2.16 -8.74 2.49
CA GLY A 299 -3.28 -8.82 3.41
C GLY A 299 -4.13 -7.55 3.36
N THR A 300 -5.42 -7.68 3.05
CA THR A 300 -6.35 -6.54 2.94
C THR A 300 -7.20 -6.30 4.19
N ARG A 301 -7.08 -7.13 5.24
CA ARG A 301 -7.87 -7.03 6.47
C ARG A 301 -7.85 -5.64 7.14
N ASN A 302 -6.74 -4.92 7.06
CA ASN A 302 -6.60 -3.60 7.68
C ASN A 302 -6.78 -2.45 6.67
N VAL A 303 -7.32 -2.75 5.48
CA VAL A 303 -7.51 -1.77 4.40
C VAL A 303 -9.01 -1.48 4.29
N ASP A 304 -9.37 -0.21 4.44
CA ASP A 304 -10.76 0.24 4.28
C ASP A 304 -11.14 0.30 2.80
N LEU A 305 -12.44 0.24 2.50
CA LEU A 305 -12.92 0.23 1.11
C LEU A 305 -12.59 1.54 0.37
N GLU A 306 -12.56 2.64 1.12
CA GLU A 306 -12.21 3.98 0.65
C GLU A 306 -10.70 4.25 0.65
N ASP A 307 -9.86 3.25 0.95
CA ASP A 307 -8.41 3.40 0.89
C ASP A 307 -7.97 3.70 -0.57
N PRO A 308 -7.12 4.72 -0.79
CA PRO A 308 -6.65 5.08 -2.13
C PRO A 308 -6.01 3.92 -2.90
N LYS A 309 -5.46 2.91 -2.22
CA LYS A 309 -4.92 1.71 -2.87
C LYS A 309 -6.03 0.88 -3.50
N ILE A 310 -7.19 0.77 -2.85
CA ILE A 310 -8.37 0.10 -3.42
C ILE A 310 -8.87 0.87 -4.64
N GLY A 311 -8.83 2.21 -4.61
CA GLY A 311 -9.24 3.05 -5.74
C GLY A 311 -8.22 3.12 -6.90
N PHE A 312 -7.02 2.56 -6.75
CA PHE A 312 -5.92 2.78 -7.70
C PHE A 312 -6.20 2.22 -9.10
N TYR A 313 -7.04 1.18 -9.23
CA TYR A 313 -7.47 0.68 -10.54
C TYR A 313 -8.19 1.73 -11.41
N GLN A 314 -8.81 2.75 -10.80
CA GLN A 314 -9.38 3.89 -11.53
C GLN A 314 -8.31 4.94 -11.83
N THR A 315 -7.49 5.27 -10.82
CA THR A 315 -6.41 6.24 -10.96
C THR A 315 -5.43 5.86 -12.07
N VAL A 316 -5.09 4.57 -12.21
CA VAL A 316 -4.17 4.11 -13.25
C VAL A 316 -4.73 4.35 -14.66
N LYS A 317 -6.06 4.33 -14.84
CA LYS A 317 -6.71 4.70 -16.11
C LYS A 317 -6.67 6.20 -16.38
N GLU A 318 -6.76 7.03 -15.34
CA GLU A 318 -6.50 8.47 -15.48
C GLU A 318 -5.05 8.74 -15.95
N ILE A 319 -4.09 7.93 -15.51
CA ILE A 319 -2.69 8.00 -15.96
C ILE A 319 -2.58 7.54 -17.42
N GLU A 320 -3.21 6.41 -17.77
CA GLU A 320 -3.26 5.87 -19.15
C GLU A 320 -3.79 6.92 -20.14
N GLU A 321 -4.94 7.54 -19.84
CA GLU A 321 -5.54 8.58 -20.68
C GLU A 321 -4.62 9.79 -20.86
N ARG A 322 -3.81 10.11 -19.85
CA ARG A 322 -2.87 11.24 -19.86
C ARG A 322 -1.59 10.95 -20.61
N LEU A 323 -1.12 9.70 -20.61
CA LEU A 323 0.00 9.27 -21.44
C LEU A 323 -0.31 9.46 -22.93
N LYS A 324 -1.60 9.36 -23.32
CA LYS A 324 -2.08 9.53 -24.71
C LYS A 324 -1.38 8.63 -25.72
N ASP A 325 -0.87 7.49 -25.26
CA ASP A 325 -0.31 6.45 -26.12
C ASP A 325 -1.33 5.32 -26.27
N PRO A 326 -1.98 5.17 -27.44
CA PRO A 326 -2.97 4.12 -27.67
C PRO A 326 -2.36 2.71 -27.72
N ALA A 327 -1.04 2.59 -27.77
CA ALA A 327 -0.35 1.30 -27.72
C ALA A 327 -0.11 0.83 -26.28
N VAL A 328 -0.34 1.68 -25.27
CA VAL A 328 -0.08 1.33 -23.87
C VAL A 328 -1.39 1.22 -23.11
N VAL A 329 -1.61 0.07 -22.48
CA VAL A 329 -2.72 -0.19 -21.56
C VAL A 329 -2.14 -0.41 -20.17
N LEU A 330 -2.62 0.34 -19.19
CA LEU A 330 -2.22 0.24 -17.79
C LEU A 330 -3.35 -0.39 -16.97
N GLU A 331 -3.02 -1.39 -16.16
CA GLU A 331 -3.95 -2.02 -15.23
C GLU A 331 -3.35 -2.11 -13.85
N SER A 332 -4.20 -2.25 -12.83
CA SER A 332 -3.71 -2.59 -11.49
C SER A 332 -4.64 -3.54 -10.78
N PHE A 333 -4.04 -4.50 -10.06
CA PHE A 333 -4.73 -5.51 -9.27
C PHE A 333 -4.18 -5.61 -7.85
N ILE A 334 -5.08 -5.79 -6.90
CA ILE A 334 -4.74 -6.23 -5.54
C ILE A 334 -5.01 -7.73 -5.47
N VAL A 335 -3.96 -8.50 -5.20
CA VAL A 335 -4.07 -9.95 -4.98
C VAL A 335 -4.18 -10.15 -3.47
N SER A 336 -5.41 -10.32 -2.97
CA SER A 336 -5.66 -10.43 -1.54
C SER A 336 -5.32 -11.82 -1.00
N ASN A 337 -4.52 -11.83 0.06
CA ASN A 337 -4.25 -13.02 0.87
C ASN A 337 -5.26 -13.16 2.03
N THR A 338 -6.23 -12.23 2.12
CA THR A 338 -7.31 -12.28 3.12
C THR A 338 -8.56 -12.86 2.47
N PRO A 339 -9.21 -13.90 3.04
CA PRO A 339 -10.37 -14.52 2.42
C PRO A 339 -11.51 -13.53 2.10
N ALA A 340 -12.19 -13.72 0.97
CA ALA A 340 -13.24 -12.85 0.47
C ALA A 340 -14.43 -12.76 1.44
N HIS A 341 -14.73 -13.84 2.17
CA HIS A 341 -15.79 -13.83 3.18
C HIS A 341 -15.47 -12.88 4.37
N VAL A 342 -14.20 -12.67 4.69
CA VAL A 342 -13.77 -11.69 5.70
C VAL A 342 -13.95 -10.28 5.14
N MET A 343 -13.47 -10.05 3.92
CA MET A 343 -13.59 -8.75 3.26
C MET A 343 -15.05 -8.37 2.99
N ARG A 344 -15.93 -9.33 2.68
CA ARG A 344 -17.37 -9.10 2.51
C ARG A 344 -18.01 -8.58 3.78
N LYS A 345 -17.62 -9.11 4.94
CA LYS A 345 -18.11 -8.61 6.24
C LYS A 345 -17.62 -7.19 6.53
N GLN A 346 -16.39 -6.88 6.15
CA GLN A 346 -15.78 -5.59 6.42
C GLN A 346 -16.27 -4.48 5.47
N TRP A 347 -16.32 -4.76 4.17
CA TRP A 347 -16.65 -3.79 3.13
C TRP A 347 -18.13 -3.78 2.76
N GLY A 348 -18.90 -4.80 3.15
CA GLY A 348 -20.33 -4.88 2.83
C GLY A 348 -20.65 -5.11 1.35
N ILE A 349 -19.65 -5.44 0.52
CA ILE A 349 -19.81 -5.71 -0.92
C ILE A 349 -19.62 -7.19 -1.24
N ALA A 350 -20.25 -7.66 -2.32
CA ALA A 350 -20.09 -9.04 -2.80
C ALA A 350 -18.72 -9.24 -3.47
N LYS A 351 -18.28 -10.50 -3.59
CA LYS A 351 -16.99 -10.85 -4.22
C LYS A 351 -16.91 -10.37 -5.68
N ASP A 352 -18.00 -10.50 -6.43
CA ASP A 352 -18.06 -10.02 -7.83
C ASP A 352 -17.86 -8.49 -7.93
N GLU A 353 -18.31 -7.74 -6.93
CA GLU A 353 -18.08 -6.28 -6.85
C GLU A 353 -16.63 -5.97 -6.45
N MET A 354 -15.95 -6.85 -5.72
CA MET A 354 -14.51 -6.73 -5.46
C MET A 354 -13.70 -7.00 -6.73
N LEU A 355 -14.10 -7.99 -7.54
CA LEU A 355 -13.47 -8.29 -8.82
C LEU A 355 -13.54 -7.10 -9.79
N LYS A 356 -14.69 -6.42 -9.88
CA LYS A 356 -14.86 -5.17 -10.64
C LYS A 356 -13.95 -4.02 -10.20
N ARG A 357 -13.45 -4.09 -8.96
CA ARG A 357 -12.46 -3.15 -8.41
C ARG A 357 -11.03 -3.70 -8.51
N HIS A 358 -10.84 -4.73 -9.33
CA HIS A 358 -9.59 -5.44 -9.57
C HIS A 358 -8.97 -6.03 -8.28
N ILE A 359 -9.84 -6.56 -7.41
CA ILE A 359 -9.42 -7.29 -6.21
C ILE A 359 -9.73 -8.77 -6.44
N VAL A 360 -8.68 -9.57 -6.49
CA VAL A 360 -8.74 -11.03 -6.66
C VAL A 360 -8.21 -11.73 -5.41
N PHE A 361 -8.62 -12.97 -5.16
CA PHE A 361 -8.29 -13.68 -3.92
C PHE A 361 -7.36 -14.86 -4.18
N GLN A 362 -6.12 -14.78 -3.68
CA GLN A 362 -5.06 -15.73 -4.03
C GLN A 362 -5.38 -17.19 -3.68
N GLU A 363 -6.13 -17.44 -2.61
CA GLU A 363 -6.52 -18.79 -2.18
C GLU A 363 -7.81 -19.28 -2.81
N GLU A 364 -8.82 -18.41 -2.86
CA GLU A 364 -10.15 -18.81 -3.34
C GLU A 364 -10.24 -18.84 -4.86
N ASP A 365 -9.49 -17.98 -5.54
CA ASP A 365 -9.49 -17.82 -7.00
C ASP A 365 -8.22 -18.43 -7.62
N LYS A 366 -7.53 -19.33 -6.89
CA LYS A 366 -6.21 -19.88 -7.26
C LYS A 366 -6.10 -20.29 -8.74
N ASP A 367 -7.15 -20.91 -9.27
CA ASP A 367 -7.16 -21.47 -10.63
C ASP A 367 -7.48 -20.42 -11.72
N THR A 368 -8.02 -19.24 -11.36
CA THR A 368 -8.48 -18.23 -12.32
C THR A 368 -7.76 -16.89 -12.20
N TYR A 369 -7.30 -16.51 -11.01
CA TYR A 369 -6.87 -15.13 -10.72
C TYR A 369 -5.68 -14.67 -11.56
N ILE A 370 -4.74 -15.56 -11.90
CA ILE A 370 -3.64 -15.20 -12.82
C ILE A 370 -4.20 -14.88 -14.20
N GLY A 371 -5.18 -15.65 -14.67
CA GLY A 371 -5.88 -15.36 -15.92
C GLY A 371 -6.60 -14.00 -15.88
N ASP A 372 -7.22 -13.66 -14.75
CA ASP A 372 -7.89 -12.37 -14.56
C ASP A 372 -6.89 -11.20 -14.54
N VAL A 373 -5.76 -11.36 -13.86
CA VAL A 373 -4.68 -10.36 -13.81
C VAL A 373 -4.02 -10.14 -15.17
N LEU A 374 -3.89 -11.18 -15.99
CA LEU A 374 -3.24 -11.10 -17.30
C LEU A 374 -4.17 -10.62 -18.43
N ARG A 375 -5.49 -10.73 -18.28
CA ARG A 375 -6.44 -10.36 -19.33
C ARG A 375 -6.91 -8.91 -19.14
N PRO A 376 -6.72 -8.02 -20.13
CA PRO A 376 -7.26 -6.67 -20.05
C PRO A 376 -8.79 -6.68 -20.04
N GLY A 377 -9.40 -5.82 -19.21
CA GLY A 377 -10.84 -5.57 -19.23
C GLY A 377 -11.72 -6.62 -18.55
N VAL A 378 -11.32 -7.13 -17.37
CA VAL A 378 -12.22 -7.90 -16.50
C VAL A 378 -13.50 -7.07 -16.24
N PRO A 379 -14.71 -7.63 -16.43
CA PRO A 379 -15.97 -6.88 -16.52
C PRO A 379 -16.41 -6.16 -15.25
#